data_AF-A0A420W9S4-F1
#
_entry.id   AF-A0A420W9S4-F1
#
_cell.length_a   1.000
_cell.length_b   1.000
_cell.length_c   1.000
_cell.angle_alpha   90.00
_cell.angle_beta   90.00
_cell.angle_gamma   90.00
#
_symmetry.space_group_name_H-M   'P 1'
#
loop_
_entity.id
_entity.type
_entity.pdbx_description
1 polymer ?
#
loop_
_entity_poly.entity_id
_entity_poly.type
_entity_poly.pdbx_seq_one_letter_code
_entity_poly.pdbx_strand_id
1 'polypeptide(L)'
;MSELKRPRKRVILCQDGSPFVPQYPGGINIEKCTGCSECVEVCPQNCIELKEVEGKKVAVITKLELCIGDGFCKIVCPEDAFL
;
A
#
# COMPACT_ATOMS: atom_id res chain seq x y z
N MET A 1 2.42 -21.81 10.39
CA MET A 1 2.98 -20.63 9.70
C MET A 1 2.52 -20.65 8.23
N SER A 2 1.25 -20.98 7.97
CA SER A 2 0.12 -20.05 7.71
C SER A 2 0.31 -19.15 6.49
N GLU A 3 0.36 -19.82 5.34
CA GLU A 3 -0.23 -19.45 4.05
C GLU A 3 -0.67 -17.98 3.88
N LEU A 4 0.22 -17.13 3.34
CA LEU A 4 -0.16 -15.84 2.78
C LEU A 4 -0.84 -16.06 1.41
N LYS A 5 -2.07 -16.59 1.43
CA LYS A 5 -2.89 -16.86 0.24
C LYS A 5 -3.27 -15.53 -0.43
N ARG A 6 -2.44 -15.06 -1.36
CA ARG A 6 -2.71 -13.89 -2.22
C ARG A 6 -3.47 -14.32 -3.48
N PRO A 7 -4.81 -14.15 -3.54
CA PRO A 7 -5.46 -13.90 -4.82
C PRO A 7 -6.40 -12.70 -4.72
N ARG A 8 -5.85 -11.50 -4.42
CA ARG A 8 -6.65 -10.26 -4.41
C ARG A 8 -6.81 -9.61 -5.80
N LYS A 9 -6.64 -10.37 -6.88
CA LYS A 9 -6.76 -9.88 -8.27
C LYS A 9 -8.15 -10.15 -8.86
N ARG A 10 -9.22 -10.07 -8.05
CA ARG A 10 -10.59 -10.16 -8.59
C ARG A 10 -11.09 -8.76 -8.91
N VAL A 11 -11.59 -8.60 -10.12
CA VAL A 11 -12.33 -7.41 -10.52
C VAL A 11 -13.63 -7.37 -9.72
N ILE A 12 -13.86 -6.29 -9.00
CA ILE A 12 -15.11 -6.04 -8.27
C ILE A 12 -15.96 -5.14 -9.17
N LEU A 13 -17.22 -5.49 -9.37
CA LEU A 13 -18.13 -4.65 -10.14
C LEU A 13 -18.80 -3.65 -9.20
N CYS A 14 -18.66 -2.36 -9.49
CA CYS A 14 -19.48 -1.32 -8.86
C CYS A 14 -20.96 -1.52 -9.25
N GLN A 15 -21.90 -0.95 -8.50
CA GLN A 15 -23.34 -1.10 -8.78
C GLN A 15 -23.74 -0.63 -10.19
N ASP A 16 -22.99 0.32 -10.74
CA ASP A 16 -23.11 0.83 -12.11
C ASP A 16 -22.54 -0.12 -13.19
N GLY A 17 -21.91 -1.24 -12.79
CA GLY A 17 -21.27 -2.20 -13.68
C GLY A 17 -19.83 -1.84 -14.07
N SER A 18 -19.33 -0.68 -13.63
CA SER A 18 -17.93 -0.29 -13.81
C SER A 18 -16.96 -1.23 -13.07
N PRO A 19 -15.86 -1.68 -13.71
CA PRO A 19 -14.89 -2.56 -13.09
C PRO A 19 -13.98 -1.79 -12.12
N PHE A 20 -14.02 -2.14 -10.85
CA PHE A 20 -13.01 -1.76 -9.86
C PHE A 20 -11.92 -2.83 -9.79
N VAL A 21 -10.71 -2.45 -10.18
CA VAL A 21 -9.53 -3.32 -10.11
C VAL A 21 -8.68 -2.89 -8.91
N PRO A 22 -8.81 -3.55 -7.76
CA PRO A 22 -8.08 -3.14 -6.56
C PRO A 22 -6.57 -3.28 -6.76
N GLN A 23 -5.85 -2.22 -6.41
CA GLN A 23 -4.39 -2.10 -6.50
C GLN A 23 -3.78 -2.27 -5.12
N TYR A 24 -3.12 -3.40 -4.89
CA TYR A 24 -2.43 -3.67 -3.64
C TYR A 24 -0.93 -3.46 -3.82
N PRO A 25 -0.27 -2.73 -2.92
CA PRO A 25 1.18 -2.64 -2.94
C PRO A 25 1.79 -4.02 -2.64
N GLY A 26 2.69 -4.46 -3.50
CA GLY A 26 3.47 -5.69 -3.38
C GLY A 26 4.68 -5.55 -2.46
N GLY A 27 5.18 -4.32 -2.27
CA GLY A 27 6.31 -3.99 -1.41
C GLY A 27 6.69 -2.51 -1.48
N ILE A 28 7.72 -2.12 -0.74
CA ILE A 28 8.26 -0.76 -0.71
C ILE A 28 9.76 -0.83 -1.00
N ASN A 29 10.24 -0.01 -1.94
CA ASN A 29 11.65 0.16 -2.18
C ASN A 29 12.22 1.15 -1.14
N ILE A 30 13.02 0.62 -0.21
CA ILE A 30 13.66 1.38 0.87
C ILE A 30 14.67 2.42 0.37
N GLU A 31 15.25 2.23 -0.82
CA GLU A 31 16.25 3.16 -1.37
C GLU A 31 15.59 4.43 -1.92
N LYS A 32 14.36 4.29 -2.45
CA LYS A 32 13.54 5.39 -2.94
C LYS A 32 12.69 6.04 -1.86
N CYS A 33 12.40 5.32 -0.77
CA CYS A 33 11.56 5.85 0.29
C CYS A 33 12.32 6.90 1.10
N THR A 34 11.82 8.14 1.07
CA THR A 34 12.37 9.28 1.82
C THR A 34 11.79 9.43 3.22
N GLY A 35 10.75 8.65 3.56
CA GLY A 35 10.07 8.72 4.86
C GLY A 35 9.11 9.90 5.02
N CYS A 36 8.56 10.43 3.92
CA CYS A 36 7.72 11.64 3.89
C CYS A 36 6.33 11.55 4.52
N SER A 37 5.94 10.43 5.14
CA SER A 37 4.62 10.15 5.76
C SER A 37 3.34 10.30 4.91
N GLU A 38 3.37 10.86 3.71
CA GLU A 38 2.17 11.09 2.86
C GLU A 38 1.29 9.83 2.69
N CYS A 39 1.93 8.69 2.45
CA CYS A 39 1.23 7.40 2.29
C CYS A 39 0.50 6.91 3.55
N VAL A 40 0.94 7.34 4.74
CA VAL A 40 0.30 7.05 6.02
C VAL A 40 -0.93 7.93 6.19
N GLU A 41 -0.82 9.22 5.86
CA GLU A 41 -1.89 10.20 6.01
C GLU A 41 -3.07 9.96 5.07
N VAL A 42 -2.80 9.55 3.83
CA VAL A 42 -3.86 9.28 2.85
C VAL A 42 -4.57 7.94 3.08
N CYS A 43 -3.99 7.02 3.86
CA CYS A 43 -4.50 5.66 3.98
C CYS A 43 -5.73 5.60 4.91
N PRO A 44 -6.94 5.34 4.40
CA PRO A 44 -8.15 5.35 5.23
C PRO A 44 -8.20 4.21 6.26
N GLN A 45 -7.38 3.17 6.07
CA GLN A 45 -7.32 2.00 6.93
C GLN A 45 -6.06 1.96 7.79
N ASN A 46 -5.20 2.99 7.72
CA ASN A 46 -3.93 3.05 8.46
C ASN A 46 -3.11 1.74 8.32
N CYS A 47 -2.99 1.25 7.09
CA CYS A 47 -2.29 0.00 6.77
C CYS A 47 -0.76 0.14 6.79
N ILE A 48 -0.27 1.38 6.70
CA ILE A 48 1.14 1.74 6.49
C ILE A 48 1.61 2.51 7.72
N GLU A 49 2.82 2.19 8.20
CA GLU A 49 3.47 2.87 9.33
C GLU A 49 4.89 3.26 8.94
N LEU A 50 5.41 4.35 9.51
CA LEU A 50 6.82 4.70 9.37
C LEU A 50 7.65 3.97 10.44
N LYS A 51 8.68 3.26 10.01
CA LYS A 51 9.67 2.63 10.88
C LYS A 51 11.07 3.12 10.54
N GLU A 52 11.93 3.15 11.52
CA GLU A 52 13.33 3.47 11.31
C GLU A 52 14.11 2.19 10.99
N VAL A 53 14.75 2.16 9.83
CA VAL A 53 15.60 1.06 9.36
C VAL A 53 16.93 1.68 8.97
N GLU A 54 18.01 1.24 9.63
CA GLU A 54 19.38 1.69 9.35
C GLU A 54 19.56 3.22 9.41
N GLY A 55 18.89 3.88 10.35
CA GLY A 55 18.94 5.34 10.54
C GLY A 55 18.14 6.15 9.52
N LYS A 56 17.33 5.50 8.68
CA LYS A 56 16.38 6.15 7.76
C LYS A 56 14.95 5.77 8.12
N LYS A 57 14.04 6.75 8.08
CA LYS A 57 12.60 6.50 8.24
C LYS A 57 12.04 5.98 6.92
N VAL A 58 11.52 4.76 6.93
CA VAL A 58 10.91 4.10 5.77
C VAL A 58 9.48 3.69 6.08
N ALA A 59 8.61 3.79 5.08
CA ALA A 59 7.26 3.26 5.18
C ALA A 59 7.30 1.73 5.16
N VAL A 60 6.48 1.10 6.01
CA VAL A 60 6.32 -0.35 6.12
C VAL A 60 4.84 -0.68 6.15
N ILE A 61 4.43 -1.66 5.36
CA ILE A 61 3.04 -2.14 5.33
C ILE A 61 2.86 -3.14 6.47
N THR A 62 2.17 -2.73 7.54
CA THR A 62 1.93 -3.60 8.70
C THR A 62 0.66 -4.41 8.52
N LYS A 63 -0.41 -3.82 7.98
CA LYS A 63 -1.75 -4.42 7.93
C LYS A 63 -2.25 -4.55 6.50
N LEU A 64 -1.54 -5.33 5.69
CA LEU A 64 -1.96 -5.58 4.30
C LEU A 64 -3.35 -6.25 4.23
N GLU A 65 -3.73 -6.99 5.27
CA GLU A 65 -5.03 -7.65 5.35
C GLU A 65 -6.22 -6.67 5.33
N LEU A 66 -6.07 -5.46 5.89
CA LEU A 66 -7.11 -4.43 5.92
C LEU A 66 -7.09 -3.53 4.68
N CYS A 67 -6.04 -3.61 3.86
CA CYS A 67 -5.94 -2.78 2.66
C CYS A 67 -7.11 -3.10 1.72
N ILE A 68 -7.81 -2.06 1.28
CA ILE A 68 -8.96 -2.16 0.35
C ILE A 68 -8.48 -2.25 -1.10
N GLY A 69 -7.21 -1.91 -1.34
CA GLY A 69 -6.63 -1.86 -2.68
C GLY A 69 -7.03 -0.59 -3.43
N ASP A 70 -7.16 0.51 -2.69
CA ASP A 70 -7.44 1.85 -3.21
C ASP A 70 -6.32 2.41 -4.09
N GLY A 71 -5.06 2.03 -3.83
CA GLY A 71 -3.90 2.46 -4.62
C GLY A 71 -3.42 3.88 -4.34
N PHE A 72 -3.96 4.59 -3.34
CA PHE A 72 -3.57 5.98 -3.05
C PHE A 72 -2.10 6.11 -2.65
N CYS A 73 -1.56 5.11 -1.97
CA CYS A 73 -0.14 5.06 -1.59
C CYS A 73 0.80 5.23 -2.78
N LYS A 74 0.44 4.69 -3.95
CA LYS A 74 1.25 4.83 -5.17
C LYS A 74 1.07 6.20 -5.82
N ILE A 75 -0.14 6.75 -5.80
CA ILE A 75 -0.46 8.02 -6.43
C ILE A 75 0.17 9.20 -5.67
N VAL A 76 0.15 9.16 -4.33
CA VAL A 76 0.66 10.25 -3.50
C VAL A 76 2.18 10.22 -3.36
N CYS A 77 2.82 9.07 -3.60
CA CYS A 77 4.25 8.93 -3.36
C CYS A 77 5.05 9.70 -4.43
N PRO A 78 5.82 10.74 -4.06
CA PRO A 78 6.58 11.53 -5.04
C PRO A 78 7.70 10.71 -5.71
N GLU A 79 8.26 9.73 -4.99
CA GLU A 79 9.40 8.91 -5.44
C GLU A 79 8.98 7.57 -6.07
N ASP A 80 7.67 7.31 -6.19
CA ASP A 80 7.11 6.02 -6.66
C ASP A 80 7.79 4.82 -5.97
N ALA A 81 7.86 4.87 -4.63
CA ALA A 81 8.54 3.85 -3.83
C ALA A 81 7.72 2.54 -3.67
N PHE A 82 6.43 2.56 -3.99
CA PHE A 82 5.52 1.41 -3.86
C PHE A 82 5.51 0.54 -5.13
N LEU A 83 5.72 -0.77 -4.95
CA LEU A 83 5.75 -1.79 -6.01
C LEU A 83 4.40 -2.44 -6.25
#